data_AF-A0A8H7VMB2-F1
#
_entry.id   AF-A0A8H7VMB2-F1
#
_cell.length_a   1.000
_cell.length_b   1.000
_cell.length_c   1.000
_cell.angle_alpha   90.00
_cell.angle_beta   90.00
_cell.angle_gamma   90.00
#
_symmetry.space_group_name_H-M   'P 1'
#
loop_
_entity.id
_entity.type
_entity.pdbx_description
1 polymer ?
#
loop_
_entity_poly.entity_id
_entity_poly.type
_entity_poly.pdbx_seq_one_letter_code
_entity_poly.pdbx_strand_id
1 'polypeptide(L)'
;MNTAIRICPYCNDDNKTFKSNQKVRIHVYTQHNVLLPSNDRGKPMIPANAKTKLYLCACCTKVHESKHELRQHVDNEHSFKFTTTFPDFPGWTLQGTDLAERFREYFTHCLENCNRYFDVDQYFNQLLCISHVLVLQKRSQYESMPVEYFPPSLLKAAHQDIISSLTYPVSMDNNIYISIKNIIHDYHDNRMDNLAARHALLGLAMTCKNEAERNVILTVEALLPPIKDLDIGLVGESELIASFIHPMIQALLSYENDDKVARCSNTIPDNGTDITKRPDYEVVMFEQYKESYRTCYGEVKNGCSSEINSILDFYRLCIFCKLEMVVSNLTGILCFQAIGPSITFYYMVHTSATIYALVELGTVEIPTMKKDVMKIIIALDELLKVATIHRSIKKKKSSEMNTSHPTLPFEFVQGKKKTLPAKRKPSLSSISGR
;
A
#
# COMPACT_ATOMS: atom_id res chain seq x y z
N MET A 1 1.28 -39.86 14.58
CA MET A 1 0.98 -38.66 13.75
C MET A 1 1.45 -37.45 14.52
N ASN A 2 2.46 -36.75 14.03
CA ASN A 2 3.03 -35.57 14.68
C ASN A 2 2.04 -34.41 14.56
N THR A 3 1.25 -34.14 15.61
CA THR A 3 0.22 -33.08 15.59
C THR A 3 0.73 -31.84 16.30
N ALA A 4 1.28 -30.91 15.53
CA ALA A 4 1.49 -29.56 16.00
C ALA A 4 0.12 -28.89 16.23
N ILE A 5 -0.14 -28.46 17.46
CA ILE A 5 -1.42 -27.89 17.88
C ILE A 5 -1.32 -26.38 18.07
N ARG A 6 -2.42 -25.68 17.80
CA ARG A 6 -2.57 -24.25 18.09
C ARG A 6 -3.41 -24.09 19.34
N ILE A 7 -2.84 -23.50 20.38
CA ILE A 7 -3.51 -23.26 21.66
C ILE A 7 -3.27 -21.84 22.13
N CYS A 8 -4.02 -21.42 23.14
CA CYS A 8 -3.74 -20.18 23.85
C CYS A 8 -2.60 -20.40 24.85
N PRO A 9 -1.52 -19.60 24.83
CA PRO A 9 -0.42 -19.72 25.79
C PRO A 9 -0.81 -19.32 27.23
N TYR A 10 -1.91 -18.58 27.41
CA TYR A 10 -2.30 -17.99 28.71
C TYR A 10 -3.47 -18.69 29.40
N CYS A 11 -4.21 -19.55 28.70
CA CYS A 11 -5.27 -20.35 29.33
C CYS A 11 -4.67 -21.47 30.19
N ASN A 12 -5.39 -21.94 31.20
CA ASN A 12 -5.01 -23.15 31.94
C ASN A 12 -5.50 -24.44 31.27
N ASP A 13 -6.51 -24.33 30.39
CA ASP A 13 -7.07 -25.48 29.67
C ASP A 13 -6.21 -25.85 28.44
N ASP A 14 -5.67 -27.06 28.44
CA ASP A 14 -4.86 -27.64 27.36
C ASP A 14 -5.69 -28.35 26.28
N ASN A 15 -7.00 -28.52 26.50
CA ASN A 15 -7.92 -29.15 25.56
C ASN A 15 -8.46 -28.16 24.52
N LYS A 16 -8.43 -26.86 24.82
CA LYS A 16 -8.90 -25.82 23.90
C LYS A 16 -7.89 -25.57 22.78
N THR A 17 -8.12 -26.23 21.65
CA THR A 17 -7.34 -26.04 20.41
C THR A 17 -8.06 -25.14 19.42
N PHE A 18 -7.29 -24.46 18.57
CA PHE A 18 -7.80 -23.52 17.58
C PHE A 18 -7.49 -23.98 16.15
N LYS A 19 -8.41 -23.68 15.23
CA LYS A 19 -8.26 -24.05 13.81
C LYS A 19 -7.26 -23.18 13.06
N SER A 20 -6.95 -21.97 13.55
CA SER A 20 -6.04 -21.02 12.88
C SER A 20 -5.35 -20.09 13.88
N ASN A 21 -4.22 -19.51 13.47
CA ASN A 21 -3.48 -18.52 14.27
C ASN A 21 -4.34 -17.28 14.56
N GLN A 22 -5.13 -16.83 13.58
CA GLN A 22 -6.12 -15.76 13.75
C GLN A 22 -7.05 -16.01 14.94
N LYS A 23 -7.60 -17.24 15.05
CA LYS A 23 -8.49 -17.57 16.17
C LYS A 23 -7.77 -17.60 17.51
N VAL A 24 -6.50 -18.00 17.54
CA VAL A 24 -5.68 -17.90 18.76
C VAL A 24 -5.52 -16.44 19.16
N ARG A 25 -5.11 -15.55 18.24
CA ARG A 25 -4.89 -14.12 18.53
C ARG A 25 -6.16 -13.41 19.00
N ILE A 26 -7.30 -13.64 18.33
CA ILE A 26 -8.60 -13.10 18.76
C ILE A 26 -8.93 -13.56 20.18
N HIS A 27 -8.72 -14.85 20.47
CA HIS A 27 -8.99 -15.38 21.80
C HIS A 27 -8.02 -14.81 22.86
N VAL A 28 -6.72 -14.75 22.55
CA VAL A 28 -5.71 -14.15 23.43
C VAL A 28 -6.08 -12.70 23.76
N TYR A 29 -6.43 -11.93 22.75
CA TYR A 29 -6.86 -10.56 22.93
C TYR A 29 -8.15 -10.45 23.77
N THR A 30 -9.20 -11.19 23.42
CA THR A 30 -10.51 -11.08 24.10
C THR A 30 -10.56 -11.66 25.51
N GLN A 31 -9.68 -12.59 25.86
CA GLN A 31 -9.71 -13.26 27.18
C GLN A 31 -8.55 -12.86 28.09
N HIS A 32 -7.44 -12.39 27.52
CA HIS A 32 -6.24 -12.03 28.28
C HIS A 32 -5.81 -10.59 28.07
N ASN A 33 -6.50 -9.83 27.21
CA ASN A 33 -6.16 -8.43 26.88
C ASN A 33 -4.72 -8.26 26.37
N VAL A 34 -4.19 -9.28 25.68
CA VAL A 34 -2.87 -9.26 25.08
C VAL A 34 -3.01 -9.13 23.56
N LEU A 35 -2.44 -8.07 22.99
CA LEU A 35 -2.42 -7.86 21.55
C LEU A 35 -1.19 -8.56 20.95
N LEU A 36 -1.44 -9.51 20.05
CA LEU A 36 -0.40 -10.28 19.39
C LEU A 36 -0.26 -9.85 17.93
N PRO A 37 0.97 -9.68 17.41
CA PRO A 37 1.20 -9.27 16.04
C PRO A 37 0.99 -10.43 15.05
N SER A 38 0.97 -10.08 13.76
CA SER A 38 1.14 -11.06 12.70
C SER A 38 2.53 -10.92 12.11
N ASN A 39 3.47 -11.66 12.68
CA ASN A 39 4.83 -11.74 12.12
C ASN A 39 4.95 -13.00 11.24
N ASP A 40 5.82 -12.89 10.24
CA ASP A 40 6.49 -13.93 9.45
C ASP A 40 5.81 -15.32 9.36
N ARG A 41 5.19 -15.60 8.19
CA ARG A 41 4.37 -16.80 7.91
C ARG A 41 5.04 -17.86 7.04
N GLY A 42 6.32 -18.12 7.25
CA GLY A 42 6.94 -19.31 6.67
C GLY A 42 6.25 -20.62 7.09
N LYS A 43 6.58 -21.74 6.44
CA LYS A 43 6.08 -23.05 6.87
C LYS A 43 6.62 -23.36 8.28
N PRO A 44 5.79 -23.88 9.20
CA PRO A 44 6.28 -24.26 10.52
C PRO A 44 7.38 -25.31 10.39
N MET A 45 8.50 -25.07 11.06
CA MET A 45 9.61 -26.03 11.07
C MET A 45 9.30 -27.14 12.07
N ILE A 46 8.53 -28.15 11.65
CA ILE A 46 8.17 -29.29 12.48
C ILE A 46 9.31 -30.33 12.38
N PRO A 47 9.97 -30.69 13.50
CA PRO A 47 10.98 -31.75 13.49
C PRO A 47 10.37 -33.08 13.04
N ALA A 48 11.01 -33.75 12.07
CA ALA A 48 10.54 -35.01 11.51
C ALA A 48 10.35 -36.13 12.57
N ASN A 49 11.11 -36.05 13.68
CA ASN A 49 11.17 -37.07 14.73
C ASN A 49 10.47 -36.66 16.05
N ALA A 50 9.59 -35.66 16.03
CA ALA A 50 8.91 -35.22 17.25
C ALA A 50 8.02 -36.33 17.82
N LYS A 51 8.41 -36.89 18.98
CA LYS A 51 7.65 -37.92 19.71
C LYS A 51 6.58 -37.33 20.64
N THR A 52 6.59 -36.01 20.82
CA THR A 52 5.75 -35.25 21.75
C THR A 52 4.80 -34.32 21.01
N LYS A 53 3.75 -33.87 21.71
CA LYS A 53 2.81 -32.86 21.23
C LYS A 53 3.55 -31.51 21.12
N LEU A 54 3.54 -30.89 19.96
CA LEU A 54 4.20 -29.60 19.73
C LEU A 54 3.18 -28.46 19.73
N TYR A 55 3.59 -27.31 20.27
CA TYR A 55 2.77 -26.12 20.41
C TYR A 55 3.23 -25.04 19.42
N LEU A 56 2.33 -24.63 18.52
CA LEU A 56 2.61 -23.64 17.48
C LEU A 56 2.46 -22.21 18.00
N CYS A 57 3.42 -21.36 17.69
CA CYS A 57 3.28 -19.92 17.89
C CYS A 57 2.22 -19.34 16.94
N ALA A 58 1.37 -18.45 17.47
CA ALA A 58 0.35 -17.76 16.67
C ALA A 58 0.92 -16.61 15.83
N CYS A 59 2.16 -16.20 16.12
CA CYS A 59 2.80 -15.01 15.57
C CYS A 59 4.00 -15.32 14.67
N CYS A 60 4.48 -16.56 14.59
CA CYS A 60 5.60 -16.95 13.71
C CYS A 60 5.59 -18.45 13.41
N THR A 61 6.68 -18.96 12.82
CA THR A 61 6.84 -20.36 12.38
C THR A 61 7.37 -21.31 13.46
N LYS A 62 7.76 -20.78 14.63
CA LYS A 62 8.37 -21.55 15.73
C LYS A 62 7.36 -22.50 16.39
N VAL A 63 7.87 -23.64 16.82
CA VAL A 63 7.17 -24.68 17.58
C VAL A 63 7.89 -24.91 18.90
N HIS A 64 7.14 -25.28 19.93
CA HIS A 64 7.64 -25.49 21.29
C HIS A 64 7.19 -26.84 21.84
N GLU A 65 7.98 -27.42 22.74
CA GLU A 65 7.67 -28.73 23.34
C GLU A 65 6.71 -28.61 24.53
N SER A 66 6.66 -27.42 25.14
CA SER A 66 5.73 -27.11 26.22
C SER A 66 4.96 -25.82 25.98
N LYS A 67 3.79 -25.71 26.61
CA LYS A 67 3.00 -24.47 26.64
C LYS A 67 3.72 -23.35 27.38
N HIS A 68 4.52 -23.70 28.39
CA HIS A 68 5.33 -22.74 29.14
C HIS A 68 6.39 -22.08 28.25
N GLU A 69 7.12 -22.87 27.48
CA GLU A 69 8.06 -22.35 26.47
C GLU A 69 7.36 -21.49 25.42
N LEU A 70 6.20 -21.91 24.93
CA LEU A 70 5.42 -21.11 23.99
C LEU A 70 5.05 -19.75 24.60
N ARG A 71 4.59 -19.72 25.86
CA ARG A 71 4.27 -18.47 26.55
C ARG A 71 5.49 -17.57 26.69
N GLN A 72 6.61 -18.11 27.17
CA GLN A 72 7.85 -17.35 27.33
C GLN A 72 8.33 -16.77 25.99
N HIS A 73 8.25 -17.56 24.92
CA HIS A 73 8.57 -17.12 23.57
C HIS A 73 7.65 -15.97 23.11
N VAL A 74 6.33 -16.10 23.31
CA VAL A 74 5.36 -15.06 22.94
C VAL A 74 5.62 -13.76 23.72
N ASP A 75 5.82 -13.84 25.04
CA ASP A 75 6.03 -12.67 25.89
C ASP A 75 7.36 -11.94 25.55
N ASN A 76 8.40 -12.70 25.18
CA ASN A 76 9.70 -12.16 24.85
C ASN A 76 9.79 -11.59 23.42
N GLU A 77 9.26 -12.31 22.43
CA GLU A 77 9.49 -12.02 21.01
C GLU A 77 8.29 -11.38 20.28
N HIS A 78 7.06 -11.52 20.79
CA HIS A 78 5.84 -11.17 20.05
C HIS A 78 4.99 -10.10 20.74
N SER A 79 5.65 -9.09 21.30
CA SER A 79 4.99 -7.91 21.85
C SER A 79 5.14 -6.71 20.92
N PHE A 80 4.13 -5.85 20.90
CA PHE A 80 4.25 -4.51 20.34
C PHE A 80 5.13 -3.69 21.28
N LYS A 81 6.44 -3.75 21.08
CA LYS A 81 7.42 -2.95 21.80
C LYS A 81 8.00 -1.94 20.83
N PHE A 82 8.09 -0.68 21.27
CA PHE A 82 8.85 0.33 20.56
C PHE A 82 10.31 0.23 21.00
N THR A 83 11.20 -0.24 20.12
CA THR A 83 12.62 -0.33 20.44
C THR A 83 13.20 1.09 20.55
N THR A 84 13.80 1.42 21.69
CA THR A 84 14.21 2.78 22.05
C THR A 84 15.59 3.18 21.54
N THR A 85 16.37 2.24 20.99
CA THR A 85 17.76 2.49 20.60
C THR A 85 18.04 1.99 19.19
N PHE A 86 18.21 2.92 18.26
CA PHE A 86 18.79 2.67 16.95
C PHE A 86 19.94 3.66 16.73
N PRO A 87 21.15 3.35 17.26
CA PRO A 87 22.29 4.27 17.25
C PRO A 87 22.71 4.73 15.84
N ASP A 88 22.39 3.93 14.81
CA ASP A 88 22.88 4.09 13.44
C ASP A 88 21.87 4.75 12.48
N PHE A 89 20.66 5.12 12.95
CA PHE A 89 19.67 5.79 12.10
C PHE A 89 19.72 7.31 12.26
N PRO A 90 19.78 8.08 11.16
CA PRO A 90 19.68 9.52 11.23
C PRO A 90 18.30 9.90 11.82
N GLY A 91 18.31 10.79 12.81
CA GLY A 91 17.07 11.34 13.37
C GLY A 91 16.30 12.11 12.30
N TRP A 92 14.98 11.95 12.27
CA TRP A 92 14.11 12.68 11.35
C TRP A 92 13.56 13.92 12.06
N THR A 93 14.32 15.01 12.05
CA THR A 93 13.98 16.25 12.75
C THR A 93 13.43 17.29 11.78
N LEU A 94 12.21 17.79 12.02
CA LEU A 94 11.58 18.85 11.26
C LEU A 94 11.08 19.95 12.19
N GLN A 95 11.38 21.22 11.86
CA GLN A 95 10.95 22.38 12.66
C GLN A 95 11.35 22.27 14.15
N GLY A 96 12.53 21.69 14.43
CA GLY A 96 13.01 21.45 15.80
C GLY A 96 12.31 20.31 16.55
N THR A 97 11.45 19.54 15.87
CA THR A 97 10.74 18.38 16.43
C THR A 97 11.29 17.09 15.84
N ASP A 98 11.66 16.14 16.70
CA ASP A 98 12.00 14.78 16.28
C ASP A 98 10.72 13.99 15.97
N LEU A 99 10.49 13.66 14.70
CA LEU A 99 9.32 12.91 14.27
C LEU A 99 9.33 11.46 14.75
N ALA A 100 10.50 10.84 14.93
CA ALA A 100 10.60 9.48 15.44
C ALA A 100 10.14 9.42 16.90
N GLU A 101 10.53 10.42 17.69
CA GLU A 101 10.06 10.58 19.07
C GLU A 101 8.56 10.86 19.14
N ARG A 102 8.03 11.79 18.32
CA ARG A 102 6.59 12.06 18.28
C ARG A 102 5.77 10.86 17.83
N PHE A 103 6.26 10.13 16.83
CA PHE A 103 5.60 8.92 16.38
C PHE A 103 5.60 7.84 17.46
N ARG A 104 6.67 7.73 18.27
CA ARG A 104 6.73 6.83 19.42
C ARG A 104 5.70 7.17 20.49
N GLU A 105 5.55 8.45 20.82
CA GLU A 105 4.54 8.92 21.77
C GLU A 105 3.14 8.54 21.28
N TYR A 106 2.85 8.84 20.00
CA TYR A 106 1.58 8.51 19.39
C TYR A 106 1.32 7.00 19.29
N PHE A 107 2.35 6.21 18.95
CA PHE A 107 2.30 4.76 18.92
C PHE A 107 1.94 4.18 20.29
N THR A 108 2.63 4.65 21.35
CA THR A 108 2.38 4.22 22.73
C THR A 108 0.93 4.53 23.13
N HIS A 109 0.48 5.76 22.85
CA HIS A 109 -0.92 6.15 23.07
C HIS A 109 -1.89 5.24 22.32
N CYS A 110 -1.61 4.93 21.05
CA CYS A 110 -2.44 4.07 20.23
C CYS A 110 -2.53 2.64 20.76
N LEU A 111 -1.42 2.12 21.28
CA LEU A 111 -1.34 0.77 21.82
C LEU A 111 -2.08 0.64 23.16
N GLU A 112 -1.91 1.61 24.06
CA GLU A 112 -2.61 1.65 25.36
C GLU A 112 -4.14 1.75 25.20
N ASN A 113 -4.59 2.40 24.12
CA ASN A 113 -6.00 2.59 23.81
C ASN A 113 -6.50 1.66 22.69
N CYS A 114 -5.74 0.63 22.32
CA CYS A 114 -6.06 -0.23 21.16
C CYS A 114 -7.44 -0.89 21.25
N ASN A 115 -7.94 -1.10 22.47
CA ASN A 115 -9.27 -1.64 22.73
C ASN A 115 -10.43 -0.73 22.31
N ARG A 116 -10.16 0.54 22.02
CA ARG A 116 -11.14 1.52 21.53
C ARG A 116 -11.16 1.59 19.99
N TYR A 117 -10.13 1.07 19.31
CA TYR A 117 -9.88 1.31 17.90
C TYR A 117 -10.39 0.21 16.96
N PHE A 118 -11.57 -0.35 17.21
CA PHE A 118 -12.12 -1.43 16.35
C PHE A 118 -12.88 -0.96 15.11
N ASP A 119 -13.03 0.36 14.95
CA ASP A 119 -13.67 0.98 13.80
C ASP A 119 -12.61 1.62 12.89
N VAL A 120 -12.29 0.93 11.79
CA VAL A 120 -11.29 1.41 10.84
C VAL A 120 -11.66 2.76 10.21
N ASP A 121 -12.95 3.06 10.10
CA ASP A 121 -13.44 4.31 9.51
C ASP A 121 -13.01 5.52 10.36
N GLN A 122 -13.11 5.37 11.68
CA GLN A 122 -12.77 6.41 12.65
C GLN A 122 -11.28 6.42 13.03
N TYR A 123 -10.67 5.23 13.10
CA TYR A 123 -9.35 5.06 13.70
C TYR A 123 -8.29 4.54 12.72
N PHE A 124 -8.47 4.81 11.43
CA PHE A 124 -7.58 4.40 10.35
C PHE A 124 -6.09 4.68 10.65
N ASN A 125 -5.79 5.92 11.05
CA ASN A 125 -4.42 6.37 11.32
C ASN A 125 -3.83 5.71 12.56
N GLN A 126 -4.62 5.50 13.62
CA GLN A 126 -4.20 4.80 14.84
C GLN A 126 -3.84 3.35 14.54
N LEU A 127 -4.67 2.66 13.75
CA LEU A 127 -4.46 1.26 13.39
C LEU A 127 -3.20 1.07 12.54
N LEU A 128 -2.95 1.98 11.58
CA LEU A 128 -1.71 2.00 10.82
C LEU A 128 -0.50 2.38 11.67
N CYS A 129 -0.66 3.29 12.62
CA CYS A 129 0.39 3.66 13.57
C CYS A 129 0.84 2.44 14.38
N ILE A 130 -0.07 1.62 14.91
CA ILE A 130 0.27 0.36 15.60
C ILE A 130 1.05 -0.61 14.66
N SER A 131 0.87 -0.46 13.35
CA SER A 131 1.64 -1.19 12.34
C SER A 131 2.89 -0.44 11.87
N HIS A 132 3.35 0.59 12.58
CA HIS A 132 4.53 1.42 12.23
C HIS A 132 4.41 2.16 10.88
N VAL A 133 3.18 2.41 10.41
CA VAL A 133 2.92 3.16 9.18
C VAL A 133 2.38 4.54 9.51
N LEU A 134 2.99 5.57 8.93
CA LEU A 134 2.51 6.96 8.97
C LEU A 134 2.04 7.36 7.57
N VAL A 135 0.76 7.73 7.43
CA VAL A 135 0.21 8.19 6.15
C VAL A 135 0.27 9.70 6.07
N LEU A 136 0.87 10.22 5.00
CA LEU A 136 1.06 11.64 4.75
C LEU A 136 0.41 12.02 3.42
N GLN A 137 -0.65 12.81 3.47
CA GLN A 137 -1.42 13.26 2.31
C GLN A 137 -1.12 14.73 2.02
N LYS A 138 -1.54 15.21 0.83
CA LYS A 138 -1.44 16.66 0.52
C LYS A 138 -2.25 17.50 1.50
N ARG A 139 -3.37 16.96 1.98
CA ARG A 139 -4.12 17.52 3.12
C ARG A 139 -3.41 17.20 4.42
N SER A 140 -3.37 18.16 5.34
CA SER A 140 -2.72 17.98 6.64
C SER A 140 -3.65 18.13 7.84
N GLN A 141 -4.95 18.36 7.61
CA GLN A 141 -5.97 18.40 8.65
C GLN A 141 -6.62 17.03 8.76
N TYR A 142 -6.20 16.25 9.75
CA TYR A 142 -6.77 14.94 10.04
C TYR A 142 -7.56 15.00 11.33
N GLU A 143 -8.88 14.80 11.24
CA GLU A 143 -9.74 14.74 12.43
C GLU A 143 -9.36 13.57 13.35
N SER A 144 -8.88 12.46 12.74
CA SER A 144 -8.51 11.26 13.48
C SER A 144 -7.12 11.30 14.10
N MET A 145 -6.24 12.24 13.77
CA MET A 145 -4.94 12.34 14.44
C MET A 145 -4.93 13.48 15.46
N PRO A 146 -4.68 13.18 16.74
CA PRO A 146 -4.63 14.22 17.76
C PRO A 146 -3.51 15.24 17.47
N VAL A 147 -3.90 16.53 17.47
CA VAL A 147 -3.02 17.68 17.16
C VAL A 147 -1.83 17.76 18.12
N GLU A 148 -1.97 17.23 19.34
CA GLU A 148 -0.91 17.15 20.35
C GLU A 148 0.31 16.32 19.90
N TYR A 149 0.12 15.28 19.08
CA TYR A 149 1.23 14.49 18.53
C TYR A 149 1.63 14.98 17.14
N PHE A 150 0.65 15.27 16.29
CA PHE A 150 0.85 15.61 14.89
C PHE A 150 0.03 16.84 14.50
N PRO A 151 0.53 18.05 14.77
CA PRO A 151 -0.16 19.24 14.31
C PRO A 151 -0.13 19.32 12.77
N PRO A 152 -1.14 19.92 12.13
CA PRO A 152 -1.22 20.02 10.67
C PRO A 152 0.01 20.65 9.99
N SER A 153 0.71 21.55 10.68
CA SER A 153 1.96 22.14 10.19
C SER A 153 3.09 21.11 10.09
N LEU A 154 3.20 20.22 11.08
CA LEU A 154 4.23 19.18 11.13
C LEU A 154 3.99 18.12 10.06
N LEU A 155 2.72 17.71 9.87
CA LEU A 155 2.36 16.73 8.83
C LEU A 155 2.62 17.27 7.43
N LYS A 156 2.29 18.55 7.20
CA LYS A 156 2.61 19.22 5.94
C LYS A 156 4.13 19.30 5.71
N ALA A 157 4.89 19.63 6.75
CA ALA A 157 6.35 19.67 6.66
C ALA A 157 6.93 18.28 6.38
N ALA A 158 6.42 17.23 7.02
CA ALA A 158 6.84 15.84 6.80
C ALA A 158 6.55 15.37 5.37
N HIS A 159 5.36 15.68 4.85
CA HIS A 159 5.00 15.41 3.46
C HIS A 159 5.98 16.12 2.50
N GLN A 160 6.20 17.42 2.70
CA GLN A 160 7.08 18.23 1.85
C GLN A 160 8.54 17.78 1.91
N ASP A 161 9.04 17.41 3.09
CA ASP A 161 10.40 16.92 3.30
C ASP A 161 10.64 15.65 2.48
N ILE A 162 9.76 14.64 2.60
CA ILE A 162 9.86 13.42 1.80
C ILE A 162 9.76 13.75 0.31
N ILE A 163 8.74 14.52 -0.12
CA ILE A 163 8.57 14.86 -1.54
C ILE A 163 9.82 15.56 -2.09
N SER A 164 10.43 16.47 -1.34
CA SER A 164 11.65 17.19 -1.75
C SER A 164 12.89 16.30 -1.79
N SER A 165 12.91 15.21 -1.01
CA SER A 165 13.99 14.22 -1.03
C SER A 165 13.93 13.31 -2.27
N LEU A 166 12.76 13.18 -2.90
CA LEU A 166 12.59 12.37 -4.10
C LEU A 166 13.13 13.13 -5.32
N THR A 167 13.98 12.47 -6.10
CA THR A 167 14.55 13.05 -7.31
C THR A 167 13.64 12.77 -8.51
N TYR A 168 13.02 13.80 -9.07
CA TYR A 168 12.21 13.70 -10.29
C TYR A 168 12.19 15.06 -11.02
N PRO A 169 11.99 15.07 -12.35
CA PRO A 169 11.83 16.31 -13.10
C PRO A 169 10.51 17.01 -12.71
N VAL A 170 10.57 18.32 -12.50
CA VAL A 170 9.40 19.12 -12.09
C VAL A 170 8.36 19.18 -13.21
N SER A 171 8.80 19.16 -14.46
CA SER A 171 7.94 19.23 -15.64
C SER A 171 8.50 18.39 -16.77
N MET A 172 7.61 17.94 -17.65
CA MET A 172 7.95 17.33 -18.92
C MET A 172 8.64 18.33 -19.86
N ASP A 173 9.49 17.82 -20.77
CA ASP A 173 10.06 18.60 -21.86
C ASP A 173 8.94 19.30 -22.64
N ASN A 174 9.11 20.60 -22.84
CA ASN A 174 8.08 21.45 -23.41
C ASN A 174 7.72 21.04 -24.85
N ASN A 175 8.67 20.53 -25.64
CA ASN A 175 8.37 20.08 -27.00
C ASN A 175 7.54 18.81 -26.96
N ILE A 176 7.91 17.84 -26.10
CA ILE A 176 7.12 16.63 -25.91
C ILE A 176 5.71 16.97 -25.44
N TYR A 177 5.58 17.83 -24.43
CA TYR A 177 4.30 18.28 -23.90
C TYR A 177 3.42 18.90 -24.99
N ILE A 178 3.96 19.84 -25.77
CA ILE A 178 3.24 20.49 -26.87
C ILE A 178 2.84 19.47 -27.94
N SER A 179 3.71 18.53 -28.28
CA SER A 179 3.40 17.47 -29.25
C SER A 179 2.25 16.58 -28.79
N ILE A 180 2.28 16.09 -27.54
CA ILE A 180 1.18 15.31 -26.96
C ILE A 180 -0.11 16.14 -27.00
N LYS A 181 -0.06 17.39 -26.52
CA LYS A 181 -1.23 18.28 -26.50
C LYS A 181 -1.84 18.47 -27.88
N ASN A 182 -1.02 18.71 -28.91
CA ASN A 182 -1.51 18.91 -30.27
C ASN A 182 -2.17 17.64 -30.81
N ILE A 183 -1.56 16.46 -30.60
CA ILE A 183 -2.13 15.18 -31.04
C ILE A 183 -3.48 14.92 -30.37
N ILE A 184 -3.57 15.12 -29.04
CA ILE A 184 -4.81 14.90 -28.29
C ILE A 184 -5.89 15.92 -28.66
N HIS A 185 -5.50 17.17 -28.91
CA HIS A 185 -6.42 18.22 -29.37
C HIS A 185 -6.97 17.91 -30.77
N ASP A 186 -6.14 17.46 -31.70
CA ASP A 186 -6.60 17.05 -33.04
C ASP A 186 -7.50 15.81 -33.00
N TYR A 187 -7.20 14.85 -32.10
CA TYR A 187 -8.06 13.70 -31.86
C TYR A 187 -9.42 14.11 -31.26
N HIS A 188 -9.42 14.99 -30.26
CA HIS A 188 -10.62 15.53 -29.62
C HIS A 188 -11.53 16.22 -30.64
N ASP A 189 -10.97 17.07 -31.50
CA ASP A 189 -11.70 17.87 -32.49
C ASP A 189 -12.07 17.11 -33.77
N ASN A 190 -11.86 15.79 -33.80
CA ASN A 190 -12.10 14.93 -34.97
C ASN A 190 -11.26 15.29 -36.22
N ARG A 191 -10.17 16.05 -36.07
CA ARG A 191 -9.18 16.26 -37.14
C ARG A 191 -8.28 15.04 -37.34
N MET A 192 -8.18 14.19 -36.33
CA MET A 192 -7.42 12.95 -36.33
C MET A 192 -8.29 11.83 -35.77
N ASP A 193 -8.30 10.67 -36.44
CA ASP A 193 -8.97 9.49 -35.89
C ASP A 193 -8.11 8.80 -34.83
N ASN A 194 -8.67 7.76 -34.18
CA ASN A 194 -7.98 7.04 -33.12
C ASN A 194 -6.68 6.39 -33.59
N LEU A 195 -6.67 5.78 -34.78
CA LEU A 195 -5.51 5.06 -35.29
C LEU A 195 -4.38 6.03 -35.63
N ALA A 196 -4.69 7.14 -36.28
CA ALA A 196 -3.74 8.20 -36.60
C ALA A 196 -3.15 8.84 -35.34
N ALA A 197 -3.97 9.11 -34.31
CA ALA A 197 -3.50 9.65 -33.03
C ALA A 197 -2.53 8.70 -32.32
N ARG A 198 -2.88 7.41 -32.27
CA ARG A 198 -2.00 6.39 -31.71
C ARG A 198 -0.68 6.28 -32.48
N HIS A 199 -0.74 6.27 -33.80
CA HIS A 199 0.46 6.23 -34.64
C HIS A 199 1.37 7.45 -34.39
N ALA A 200 0.80 8.65 -34.24
CA ALA A 200 1.55 9.86 -33.93
C ALA A 200 2.21 9.80 -32.54
N LEU A 201 1.50 9.32 -31.50
CA LEU A 201 2.05 9.12 -30.16
C LEU A 201 3.17 8.08 -30.13
N LEU A 202 3.00 6.96 -30.83
CA LEU A 202 4.05 5.94 -30.98
C LEU A 202 5.27 6.51 -31.71
N GLY A 203 5.05 7.30 -32.76
CA GLY A 203 6.08 8.07 -33.45
C GLY A 203 6.91 8.94 -32.50
N LEU A 204 6.21 9.71 -31.66
CA LEU A 204 6.83 10.56 -30.64
C LEU A 204 7.62 9.72 -29.62
N ALA A 205 7.03 8.63 -29.11
CA ALA A 205 7.66 7.73 -28.15
C ALA A 205 8.96 7.12 -28.69
N MET A 206 9.00 6.72 -29.97
CA MET A 206 10.21 6.17 -30.60
C MET A 206 11.38 7.17 -30.66
N THR A 207 11.07 8.47 -30.71
CA THR A 207 12.10 9.54 -30.73
C THR A 207 12.47 10.06 -29.34
N CYS A 208 11.67 9.73 -28.33
CA CYS A 208 11.88 10.18 -26.96
C CYS A 208 13.04 9.44 -26.29
N LYS A 209 14.08 10.19 -25.90
CA LYS A 209 15.28 9.63 -25.26
C LYS A 209 15.11 9.38 -23.77
N ASN A 210 14.28 10.19 -23.11
CA ASN A 210 14.00 10.02 -21.68
C ASN A 210 12.97 8.89 -21.52
N GLU A 211 13.35 7.84 -20.82
CA GLU A 211 12.50 6.65 -20.65
C GLU A 211 11.23 6.95 -19.84
N ALA A 212 11.30 7.85 -18.85
CA ALA A 212 10.13 8.20 -18.04
C ALA A 212 9.11 9.01 -18.87
N GLU A 213 9.58 9.98 -19.67
CA GLU A 213 8.70 10.74 -20.58
C GLU A 213 8.12 9.85 -21.67
N ARG A 214 8.92 8.92 -22.20
CA ARG A 214 8.48 7.90 -23.15
C ARG A 214 7.36 7.04 -22.58
N ASN A 215 7.51 6.58 -21.34
CA ASN A 215 6.44 5.84 -20.66
C ASN A 215 5.16 6.68 -20.53
N VAL A 216 5.26 7.99 -20.23
CA VAL A 216 4.07 8.87 -20.19
C VAL A 216 3.41 8.98 -21.57
N ILE A 217 4.18 9.15 -22.65
CA ILE A 217 3.64 9.17 -24.02
C ILE A 217 2.88 7.86 -24.30
N LEU A 218 3.47 6.72 -23.96
CA LEU A 218 2.86 5.40 -24.14
C LEU A 218 1.63 5.20 -23.25
N THR A 219 1.62 5.78 -22.04
CA THR A 219 0.44 5.79 -21.16
C THR A 219 -0.72 6.54 -21.81
N VAL A 220 -0.46 7.70 -22.40
CA VAL A 220 -1.48 8.47 -23.13
C VAL A 220 -2.00 7.65 -24.31
N GLU A 221 -1.11 7.03 -25.08
CA GLU A 221 -1.47 6.15 -26.20
C GLU A 221 -2.34 4.98 -25.77
N ALA A 222 -1.96 4.28 -24.69
CA ALA A 222 -2.64 3.10 -24.18
C ALA A 222 -4.07 3.39 -23.68
N LEU A 223 -4.37 4.64 -23.32
CA LEU A 223 -5.70 5.08 -22.91
C LEU A 223 -6.63 5.38 -24.10
N LEU A 224 -6.12 5.62 -25.31
CA LEU A 224 -6.95 5.99 -26.46
C LEU A 224 -7.86 4.88 -27.02
N PRO A 225 -7.44 3.60 -27.15
CA PRO A 225 -8.27 2.55 -27.74
C PRO A 225 -9.67 2.37 -27.11
N PRO A 226 -9.82 2.31 -25.77
CA PRO A 226 -11.13 2.09 -25.13
C PRO A 226 -12.02 3.34 -25.17
N ILE A 227 -11.45 4.54 -25.37
CA ILE A 227 -12.21 5.79 -25.38
C ILE A 227 -13.14 5.84 -26.60
N LYS A 228 -14.43 6.03 -26.34
CA LYS A 228 -15.47 6.22 -27.35
C LYS A 228 -16.18 7.55 -27.15
N ASP A 229 -16.73 8.06 -28.25
CA ASP A 229 -17.66 9.17 -28.24
C ASP A 229 -19.09 8.65 -28.05
N LEU A 230 -19.30 7.99 -26.91
CA LEU A 230 -20.55 7.32 -26.55
C LEU A 230 -20.81 7.55 -25.07
N ASP A 231 -22.10 7.68 -24.70
CA ASP A 231 -22.52 7.62 -23.31
C ASP A 231 -22.72 6.15 -22.90
N ILE A 232 -21.62 5.51 -22.50
CA ILE A 232 -21.59 4.11 -22.08
C ILE A 232 -22.08 3.91 -20.63
N GLY A 233 -22.50 4.97 -19.95
CA GLY A 233 -22.92 4.93 -18.55
C GLY A 233 -21.77 4.60 -17.59
N LEU A 234 -22.08 3.85 -16.52
CA LEU A 234 -21.11 3.52 -15.48
C LEU A 234 -20.19 2.38 -15.91
N VAL A 235 -18.89 2.66 -16.00
CA VAL A 235 -17.85 1.66 -16.21
C VAL A 235 -17.76 0.74 -14.99
N GLY A 236 -17.96 -0.56 -15.20
CA GLY A 236 -17.84 -1.56 -14.14
C GLY A 236 -16.39 -1.71 -13.66
N GLU A 237 -16.18 -2.27 -12.46
CA GLU A 237 -14.82 -2.44 -11.89
C GLU A 237 -13.90 -3.27 -12.79
N SER A 238 -14.38 -4.42 -13.30
CA SER A 238 -13.59 -5.27 -14.20
C SER A 238 -13.26 -4.58 -15.53
N GLU A 239 -14.19 -3.79 -16.06
CA GLU A 239 -14.00 -3.03 -17.29
C GLU A 239 -13.01 -1.89 -17.06
N LEU A 240 -13.13 -1.17 -15.95
CA LEU A 240 -12.19 -0.12 -15.54
C LEU A 240 -10.77 -0.69 -15.46
N ILE A 241 -10.61 -1.84 -14.81
CA ILE A 241 -9.32 -2.52 -14.68
C ILE A 241 -8.77 -2.92 -16.06
N ALA A 242 -9.54 -3.67 -16.84
CA ALA A 242 -9.05 -4.27 -18.08
C ALA A 242 -8.83 -3.26 -19.20
N SER A 243 -9.73 -2.27 -19.33
CA SER A 243 -9.72 -1.32 -20.44
C SER A 243 -8.85 -0.10 -20.16
N PHE A 244 -8.73 0.35 -18.91
CA PHE A 244 -8.05 1.61 -18.59
C PHE A 244 -6.87 1.45 -17.64
N ILE A 245 -7.08 0.88 -16.44
CA ILE A 245 -6.04 0.81 -15.41
C ILE A 245 -4.88 -0.09 -15.86
N HIS A 246 -5.17 -1.29 -16.36
CA HIS A 246 -4.11 -2.22 -16.73
C HIS A 246 -3.22 -1.69 -17.86
N PRO A 247 -3.76 -1.23 -19.01
CA PRO A 247 -2.94 -0.64 -20.07
C PRO A 247 -2.14 0.58 -19.61
N MET A 248 -2.78 1.47 -18.83
CA MET A 248 -2.14 2.68 -18.30
C MET A 248 -0.95 2.33 -17.39
N ILE A 249 -1.17 1.50 -16.37
CA ILE A 249 -0.14 1.14 -15.39
C ILE A 249 0.97 0.32 -16.04
N GLN A 250 0.64 -0.57 -16.97
CA GLN A 250 1.64 -1.34 -17.73
C GLN A 250 2.55 -0.41 -18.56
N ALA A 251 1.95 0.52 -19.30
CA ALA A 251 2.70 1.50 -20.08
C ALA A 251 3.56 2.41 -19.19
N LEU A 252 3.02 2.84 -18.04
CA LEU A 252 3.69 3.77 -17.14
C LEU A 252 4.87 3.13 -16.40
N LEU A 253 4.70 1.89 -15.92
CA LEU A 253 5.60 1.28 -14.92
C LEU A 253 6.43 0.09 -15.42
N SER A 254 6.04 -0.58 -16.50
CA SER A 254 6.70 -1.83 -16.93
C SER A 254 7.10 -1.92 -18.40
N TYR A 255 6.73 -0.96 -19.25
CA TYR A 255 6.83 -1.12 -20.71
C TYR A 255 8.21 -1.55 -21.24
N GLU A 256 9.30 -0.88 -20.83
CA GLU A 256 10.64 -1.10 -21.39
C GLU A 256 11.52 -2.06 -20.59
N ASN A 257 10.95 -2.74 -19.62
CA ASN A 257 11.72 -3.60 -18.74
C ASN A 257 11.19 -5.02 -18.89
N ASP A 258 11.92 -5.82 -19.67
CA ASP A 258 11.59 -7.23 -19.94
C ASP A 258 11.51 -8.07 -18.66
N ASP A 259 12.19 -7.63 -17.60
CA ASP A 259 12.16 -8.23 -16.27
C ASP A 259 11.04 -7.66 -15.37
N LYS A 260 10.18 -6.77 -15.88
CA LYS A 260 9.00 -6.25 -15.15
C LYS A 260 7.71 -6.70 -15.78
N VAL A 261 6.81 -7.20 -14.96
CA VAL A 261 5.45 -7.57 -15.38
C VAL A 261 4.44 -6.84 -14.52
N ALA A 262 3.62 -6.01 -15.17
CA ALA A 262 2.40 -5.46 -14.59
C ALA A 262 1.24 -6.43 -14.83
N ARG A 263 0.47 -6.77 -13.78
CA ARG A 263 -0.62 -7.74 -13.89
C ARG A 263 -1.73 -7.50 -12.88
N CYS A 264 -2.96 -7.83 -13.28
CA CYS A 264 -4.07 -7.97 -12.35
C CYS A 264 -3.77 -9.15 -11.43
N SER A 265 -3.66 -8.90 -10.13
CA SER A 265 -3.19 -9.91 -9.19
C SER A 265 -4.28 -10.95 -8.94
N ASN A 266 -3.89 -12.22 -9.04
CA ASN A 266 -4.75 -13.33 -8.69
C ASN A 266 -4.24 -14.13 -7.47
N THR A 267 -3.09 -13.76 -6.91
CA THR A 267 -2.39 -14.45 -5.83
C THR A 267 -2.28 -13.57 -4.59
N ILE A 268 -2.19 -14.21 -3.42
CA ILE A 268 -1.82 -13.51 -2.18
C ILE A 268 -0.30 -13.31 -2.23
N PRO A 269 0.21 -12.09 -1.95
CA PRO A 269 1.65 -11.85 -1.91
C PRO A 269 2.34 -12.77 -0.89
N ASP A 270 3.46 -13.37 -1.29
CA ASP A 270 4.29 -14.18 -0.39
C ASP A 270 5.28 -13.29 0.38
N ASN A 271 4.75 -12.30 1.10
CA ASN A 271 5.52 -11.34 1.89
C ASN A 271 5.24 -11.47 3.41
N GLY A 272 4.68 -12.61 3.82
CA GLY A 272 4.33 -12.88 5.22
C GLY A 272 3.02 -12.24 5.70
N THR A 273 2.23 -11.62 4.82
CA THR A 273 0.93 -11.05 5.18
C THR A 273 -0.05 -12.08 5.75
N ASP A 274 -0.81 -11.69 6.76
CA ASP A 274 -1.96 -12.49 7.23
C ASP A 274 -3.28 -12.16 6.56
N ILE A 275 -3.26 -11.15 5.69
CA ILE A 275 -4.40 -10.73 4.91
C ILE A 275 -4.71 -11.85 3.91
N THR A 276 -5.85 -12.50 4.09
CA THR A 276 -6.31 -13.60 3.21
C THR A 276 -6.90 -13.09 1.90
N LYS A 277 -6.83 -11.78 1.65
CA LYS A 277 -7.27 -11.14 0.42
C LYS A 277 -6.03 -10.71 -0.37
N ARG A 278 -6.09 -10.87 -1.68
CA ARG A 278 -5.09 -10.36 -2.62
C ARG A 278 -5.27 -8.85 -2.88
N PRO A 279 -4.22 -8.13 -3.30
CA PRO A 279 -4.40 -6.86 -3.99
C PRO A 279 -5.12 -7.09 -5.33
N ASP A 280 -5.66 -6.04 -5.93
CA ASP A 280 -6.27 -6.13 -7.27
C ASP A 280 -5.21 -6.07 -8.38
N TYR A 281 -4.07 -5.42 -8.11
CA TYR A 281 -3.01 -5.19 -9.07
C TYR A 281 -1.62 -5.28 -8.45
N GLU A 282 -0.63 -5.73 -9.22
CA GLU A 282 0.77 -5.69 -8.84
C GLU A 282 1.70 -5.46 -10.04
N VAL A 283 2.86 -4.85 -9.78
CA VAL A 283 3.98 -4.78 -10.72
C VAL A 283 5.18 -5.49 -10.12
N VAL A 284 5.68 -6.49 -10.83
CA VAL A 284 6.59 -7.50 -10.29
C VAL A 284 7.89 -7.51 -11.07
N MET A 285 9.00 -7.51 -10.35
CA MET A 285 10.35 -7.70 -10.88
C MET A 285 10.69 -9.18 -10.92
N PHE A 286 11.31 -9.60 -12.01
CA PHE A 286 11.88 -10.91 -12.21
C PHE A 286 13.40 -10.79 -12.21
N GLU A 287 14.07 -11.77 -11.59
CA GLU A 287 15.51 -11.94 -11.65
C GLU A 287 15.76 -13.40 -12.00
N GLN A 288 16.57 -13.66 -13.03
CA GLN A 288 16.87 -15.02 -13.49
C GLN A 288 15.61 -15.84 -13.79
N TYR A 289 14.64 -15.23 -14.48
CA TYR A 289 13.33 -15.84 -14.82
C TYR A 289 12.47 -16.27 -13.62
N LYS A 290 12.77 -15.79 -12.41
CA LYS A 290 11.99 -16.04 -11.21
C LYS A 290 11.48 -14.73 -10.64
N GLU A 291 10.28 -14.79 -10.09
CA GLU A 291 9.72 -13.68 -9.34
C GLU A 291 10.66 -13.30 -8.19
N SER A 292 11.03 -12.02 -8.14
CA SER A 292 12.00 -11.51 -7.17
C SER A 292 11.33 -10.62 -6.14
N TYR A 293 10.70 -9.52 -6.55
CA TYR A 293 10.03 -8.59 -5.63
C TYR A 293 8.96 -7.76 -6.33
N ARG A 294 8.04 -7.17 -5.57
CA ARG A 294 7.05 -6.23 -6.10
C ARG A 294 7.53 -4.79 -5.97
N THR A 295 7.23 -3.99 -6.98
CA THR A 295 7.55 -2.55 -7.04
C THR A 295 6.30 -1.67 -6.96
N CYS A 296 5.12 -2.25 -7.20
CA CYS A 296 3.85 -1.57 -7.06
C CYS A 296 2.74 -2.52 -6.63
N TYR A 297 1.83 -2.03 -5.80
CA TYR A 297 0.52 -2.64 -5.55
C TYR A 297 -0.63 -1.69 -5.95
N GLY A 298 -1.78 -2.25 -6.30
CA GLY A 298 -2.98 -1.47 -6.59
C GLY A 298 -4.26 -2.09 -6.04
N GLU A 299 -5.19 -1.24 -5.64
CA GLU A 299 -6.59 -1.58 -5.34
C GLU A 299 -7.49 -0.74 -6.23
N VAL A 300 -8.51 -1.36 -6.82
CA VAL A 300 -9.42 -0.70 -7.77
C VAL A 300 -10.85 -0.88 -7.29
N LYS A 301 -11.62 0.19 -7.35
CA LYS A 301 -13.03 0.21 -7.02
C LYS A 301 -13.81 1.00 -8.05
N ASN A 302 -15.04 0.57 -8.29
CA ASN A 302 -15.97 1.41 -9.03
C ASN A 302 -16.34 2.67 -8.22
N GLY A 303 -16.85 3.69 -8.92
CA GLY A 303 -17.26 4.97 -8.30
C GLY A 303 -18.48 4.87 -7.36
N CYS A 304 -19.08 3.68 -7.22
CA CYS A 304 -20.26 3.44 -6.37
C CYS A 304 -19.95 2.56 -5.14
N SER A 305 -18.67 2.25 -4.89
CA SER A 305 -18.24 1.44 -3.77
C SER A 305 -18.50 2.13 -2.42
N SER A 306 -18.69 1.34 -1.35
CA SER A 306 -18.84 1.92 -0.01
C SER A 306 -17.52 2.47 0.50
N GLU A 307 -17.59 3.62 1.16
CA GLU A 307 -16.44 4.32 1.75
C GLU A 307 -15.62 3.42 2.68
N ILE A 308 -16.30 2.68 3.56
CA ILE A 308 -15.65 1.73 4.48
C ILE A 308 -14.86 0.64 3.74
N ASN A 309 -15.36 0.14 2.60
CA ASN A 309 -14.64 -0.87 1.84
C ASN A 309 -13.38 -0.26 1.22
N SER A 310 -13.46 0.96 0.69
CA SER A 310 -12.31 1.68 0.14
C SER A 310 -11.25 1.96 1.20
N ILE A 311 -11.64 2.31 2.44
CA ILE A 311 -10.72 2.51 3.57
C ILE A 311 -10.06 1.18 3.98
N LEU A 312 -10.83 0.09 4.07
CA LEU A 312 -10.28 -1.24 4.37
C LEU A 312 -9.27 -1.67 3.30
N ASP A 313 -9.56 -1.40 2.04
CA ASP A 313 -8.71 -1.79 0.93
C ASP A 313 -7.43 -0.95 0.88
N PHE A 314 -7.54 0.35 1.18
CA PHE A 314 -6.38 1.20 1.37
C PHE A 314 -5.51 0.79 2.58
N TYR A 315 -6.13 0.38 3.70
CA TYR A 315 -5.40 -0.19 4.84
C TYR A 315 -4.59 -1.42 4.41
N ARG A 316 -5.23 -2.37 3.70
CA ARG A 316 -4.56 -3.58 3.18
C ARG A 316 -3.40 -3.21 2.27
N LEU A 317 -3.60 -2.24 1.39
CA LEU A 317 -2.58 -1.72 0.48
C LEU A 317 -1.34 -1.20 1.23
N CYS A 318 -1.55 -0.44 2.31
CA CYS A 318 -0.47 0.05 3.17
C CYS A 318 0.34 -1.12 3.78
N ILE A 319 -0.36 -2.14 4.29
CA ILE A 319 0.30 -3.31 4.89
C ILE A 319 1.08 -4.12 3.86
N PHE A 320 0.54 -4.34 2.66
CA PHE A 320 1.29 -5.00 1.59
C PHE A 320 2.57 -4.25 1.24
N CYS A 321 2.51 -2.93 1.14
CA CYS A 321 3.67 -2.09 0.88
C CYS A 321 4.74 -2.23 1.96
N LYS A 322 4.36 -2.11 3.24
CA LYS A 322 5.29 -2.24 4.37
C LYS A 322 5.97 -3.60 4.33
N LEU A 323 5.20 -4.68 4.25
CA LEU A 323 5.74 -6.04 4.31
C LEU A 323 6.68 -6.33 3.14
N GLU A 324 6.32 -5.90 1.93
CA GLU A 324 7.19 -6.04 0.76
C GLU A 324 8.49 -5.25 0.91
N MET A 325 8.44 -4.02 1.44
CA MET A 325 9.65 -3.25 1.72
C MET A 325 10.60 -3.99 2.67
N VAL A 326 10.08 -4.65 3.69
CA VAL A 326 10.88 -5.41 4.65
C VAL A 326 11.45 -6.68 4.00
N VAL A 327 10.58 -7.54 3.46
CA VAL A 327 10.96 -8.86 2.93
C VAL A 327 11.94 -8.74 1.76
N SER A 328 11.70 -7.80 0.85
CA SER A 328 12.51 -7.58 -0.34
C SER A 328 13.61 -6.54 -0.14
N ASN A 329 13.71 -5.95 1.05
CA ASN A 329 14.68 -4.90 1.43
C ASN A 329 14.75 -3.74 0.42
N LEU A 330 13.61 -3.11 0.10
CA LEU A 330 13.51 -2.11 -0.96
C LEU A 330 13.83 -0.68 -0.50
N THR A 331 14.30 0.17 -1.42
CA THR A 331 14.46 1.62 -1.20
C THR A 331 13.14 2.32 -0.95
N GLY A 332 12.08 1.83 -1.58
CA GLY A 332 10.70 2.23 -1.38
C GLY A 332 9.77 1.37 -2.23
N ILE A 333 8.47 1.63 -2.18
CA ILE A 333 7.48 0.92 -3.00
C ILE A 333 6.36 1.88 -3.41
N LEU A 334 5.91 1.77 -4.65
CA LEU A 334 4.77 2.54 -5.14
C LEU A 334 3.47 1.81 -4.78
N CYS A 335 2.39 2.53 -4.58
CA CYS A 335 1.07 1.94 -4.69
C CYS A 335 0.05 2.94 -5.21
N PHE A 336 -1.11 2.44 -5.65
CA PHE A 336 -2.20 3.28 -6.09
C PHE A 336 -3.56 2.76 -5.62
N GLN A 337 -4.49 3.69 -5.44
CA GLN A 337 -5.90 3.37 -5.28
C GLN A 337 -6.68 4.07 -6.39
N ALA A 338 -7.44 3.28 -7.17
CA ALA A 338 -8.34 3.80 -8.18
C ALA A 338 -9.79 3.72 -7.68
N ILE A 339 -10.51 4.84 -7.69
CA ILE A 339 -11.94 4.91 -7.38
C ILE A 339 -12.64 5.57 -8.58
N GLY A 340 -13.30 4.73 -9.39
CA GLY A 340 -13.75 5.16 -10.71
C GLY A 340 -12.57 5.64 -11.58
N PRO A 341 -12.69 6.76 -12.30
CA PRO A 341 -11.61 7.27 -13.14
C PRO A 341 -10.49 7.98 -12.35
N SER A 342 -10.63 8.16 -11.04
CA SER A 342 -9.63 8.86 -10.23
C SER A 342 -8.62 7.86 -9.66
N ILE A 343 -7.33 8.10 -9.92
CA ILE A 343 -6.22 7.25 -9.46
C ILE A 343 -5.31 8.08 -8.58
N THR A 344 -5.19 7.72 -7.31
CA THR A 344 -4.24 8.38 -6.38
C THR A 344 -3.03 7.49 -6.18
N PHE A 345 -1.85 8.05 -6.43
CA PHE A 345 -0.57 7.39 -6.25
C PHE A 345 0.06 7.75 -4.91
N TYR A 346 0.67 6.75 -4.29
CA TYR A 346 1.39 6.87 -3.04
C TYR A 346 2.76 6.21 -3.17
N TYR A 347 3.71 6.65 -2.35
CA TYR A 347 5.03 6.07 -2.25
C TYR A 347 5.37 5.80 -0.80
N MET A 348 5.77 4.58 -0.48
CA MET A 348 6.24 4.23 0.85
C MET A 348 7.76 4.27 0.90
N VAL A 349 8.28 4.92 1.94
CA VAL A 349 9.71 5.02 2.25
C VAL A 349 9.95 4.78 3.73
N HIS A 350 11.13 4.23 4.06
CA HIS A 350 11.57 4.02 5.43
C HIS A 350 12.42 5.21 5.87
N THR A 351 11.83 6.18 6.57
CA THR A 351 12.45 7.49 6.88
C THR A 351 13.32 7.48 8.13
N SER A 352 12.95 6.67 9.11
CA SER A 352 13.68 6.49 10.37
C SER A 352 13.64 5.01 10.74
N ALA A 353 14.36 4.61 11.78
CA ALA A 353 14.39 3.21 12.23
C ALA A 353 13.02 2.64 12.62
N THR A 354 11.98 3.45 12.75
CA THR A 354 10.68 3.04 13.31
C THR A 354 9.47 3.44 12.47
N ILE A 355 9.67 4.19 11.38
CA ILE A 355 8.57 4.76 10.59
C ILE A 355 8.67 4.33 9.13
N TYR A 356 7.63 3.65 8.66
CA TYR A 356 7.30 3.52 7.25
C TYR A 356 6.33 4.62 6.87
N ALA A 357 6.82 5.67 6.20
CA ALA A 357 6.00 6.79 5.77
C ALA A 357 5.42 6.48 4.39
N LEU A 358 4.08 6.50 4.27
CA LEU A 358 3.37 6.41 3.00
C LEU A 358 2.93 7.81 2.59
N VAL A 359 3.59 8.38 1.58
CA VAL A 359 3.35 9.75 1.11
C VAL A 359 2.47 9.74 -0.15
N GLU A 360 1.45 10.59 -0.18
CA GLU A 360 0.66 10.85 -1.39
C GLU A 360 1.49 11.63 -2.40
N LEU A 361 1.67 11.06 -3.59
CA LEU A 361 2.34 11.72 -4.71
C LEU A 361 1.36 12.65 -5.43
N GLY A 362 0.15 12.17 -5.71
CA GLY A 362 -0.89 12.95 -6.36
C GLY A 362 -1.97 12.08 -6.98
N THR A 363 -2.99 12.75 -7.50
CA THR A 363 -4.16 12.13 -8.10
C THR A 363 -4.26 12.54 -9.57
N VAL A 364 -4.54 11.56 -10.43
CA VAL A 364 -4.81 11.78 -11.85
C VAL A 364 -6.20 11.27 -12.17
N GLU A 365 -6.89 11.98 -13.07
CA GLU A 365 -8.19 11.56 -13.61
C GLU A 365 -7.97 10.99 -15.02
N ILE A 366 -8.23 9.69 -15.20
CA ILE A 366 -8.14 9.06 -16.51
C ILE A 366 -9.41 9.32 -17.33
N PRO A 367 -9.28 9.68 -18.62
CA PRO A 367 -10.44 9.86 -19.48
C PRO A 367 -11.08 8.50 -19.81
N THR A 368 -12.38 8.38 -19.51
CA THR A 368 -13.20 7.21 -19.89
C THR A 368 -14.07 7.47 -21.12
N MET A 369 -14.21 8.73 -21.53
CA MET A 369 -14.99 9.17 -22.68
C MET A 369 -14.22 10.21 -23.51
N LYS A 370 -14.58 10.34 -24.78
CA LYS A 370 -13.84 11.22 -25.71
C LYS A 370 -13.85 12.68 -25.28
N LYS A 371 -14.99 13.19 -24.80
CA LYS A 371 -15.12 14.57 -24.29
C LYS A 371 -14.16 14.90 -23.14
N ASP A 372 -13.68 13.89 -22.42
CA ASP A 372 -12.81 14.04 -21.26
C ASP A 372 -11.33 13.86 -21.62
N VAL A 373 -10.99 13.48 -22.87
CA VAL A 373 -9.61 13.14 -23.27
C VAL A 373 -8.61 14.26 -23.01
N MET A 374 -9.04 15.52 -23.10
CA MET A 374 -8.19 16.68 -22.84
C MET A 374 -7.70 16.76 -21.38
N LYS A 375 -8.39 16.12 -20.43
CA LYS A 375 -7.99 16.08 -19.01
C LYS A 375 -6.62 15.41 -18.82
N ILE A 376 -6.23 14.48 -19.71
CA ILE A 376 -4.94 13.78 -19.60
C ILE A 376 -3.75 14.76 -19.68
N ILE A 377 -3.91 15.90 -20.37
CA ILE A 377 -2.86 16.90 -20.53
C ILE A 377 -2.46 17.51 -19.18
N ILE A 378 -3.42 17.67 -18.27
CA ILE A 378 -3.18 18.21 -16.94
C ILE A 378 -2.41 17.20 -16.06
N ALA A 379 -2.49 15.92 -16.38
CA ALA A 379 -1.87 14.85 -15.61
C ALA A 379 -0.43 14.52 -16.04
N LEU A 380 0.09 15.07 -17.15
CA LEU A 380 1.36 14.64 -17.75
C LEU A 380 2.55 14.75 -16.79
N ASP A 381 2.68 15.88 -16.07
CA ASP A 381 3.77 16.08 -15.11
C ASP A 381 3.66 15.13 -13.91
N GLU A 382 2.44 14.83 -13.47
CA GLU A 382 2.22 13.90 -12.36
C GLU A 382 2.47 12.44 -12.76
N LEU A 383 2.15 12.06 -14.00
CA LEU A 383 2.53 10.77 -14.55
C LEU A 383 4.05 10.66 -14.70
N LEU A 384 4.73 11.73 -15.14
CA LEU A 384 6.19 11.77 -15.24
C LEU A 384 6.85 11.60 -13.87
N LYS A 385 6.33 12.29 -12.85
CA LYS A 385 6.77 12.13 -11.47
C LYS A 385 6.65 10.68 -11.00
N VAL A 386 5.48 10.06 -11.19
CA VAL A 386 5.22 8.66 -10.81
C VAL A 386 6.15 7.69 -11.54
N ALA A 387 6.29 7.82 -12.86
CA ALA A 387 7.17 6.99 -13.66
C ALA A 387 8.64 7.11 -13.19
N THR A 388 9.10 8.33 -12.92
CA THR A 388 10.47 8.58 -12.46
C THR A 388 10.72 7.97 -11.08
N ILE A 389 9.80 8.17 -10.13
CA ILE A 389 9.91 7.60 -8.78
C ILE A 389 9.91 6.07 -8.84
N HIS A 390 9.01 5.45 -9.60
CA HIS A 390 8.93 4.00 -9.73
C HIS A 390 10.24 3.40 -10.26
N ARG A 391 10.85 4.05 -11.25
CA ARG A 391 12.14 3.62 -11.83
C ARG A 391 13.30 3.68 -10.83
N SER A 392 13.20 4.47 -9.77
CA SER A 392 14.21 4.55 -8.71
C SER A 392 14.14 3.41 -7.69
N ILE A 393 13.07 2.61 -7.71
CA ILE A 393 12.86 1.50 -6.77
C ILE A 393 13.84 0.36 -7.06
N LYS A 394 14.60 -0.02 -6.04
CA LYS A 394 15.58 -1.11 -6.09
C LYS A 394 15.78 -1.75 -4.73
N LYS A 395 16.41 -2.92 -4.70
CA LYS A 395 16.91 -3.51 -3.46
C LYS A 395 18.01 -2.65 -2.86
N LYS A 396 17.96 -2.43 -1.55
CA LYS A 396 19.05 -1.85 -0.77
C LYS A 396 20.19 -2.85 -0.64
N LYS A 397 21.38 -2.33 -0.30
CA LYS A 397 22.52 -3.18 0.04
C LYS A 397 22.20 -3.98 1.31
N SER A 398 22.81 -5.15 1.45
CA SER A 398 22.63 -6.00 2.65
C SER A 398 23.04 -5.33 3.96
N SER A 399 23.88 -4.28 3.90
CA SER A 399 24.27 -3.46 5.05
C SER A 399 23.21 -2.44 5.50
N GLU A 400 22.18 -2.20 4.68
CA GLU A 400 21.15 -1.16 4.89
C GLU A 400 19.77 -1.82 4.96
N MET A 401 19.60 -2.79 5.86
CA MET A 401 18.34 -3.53 5.96
C MET A 401 17.22 -2.66 6.53
N ASN A 402 16.04 -2.75 5.91
CA ASN A 402 14.81 -2.24 6.49
C ASN A 402 14.50 -2.98 7.79
N THR A 403 14.17 -2.22 8.84
CA THR A 403 13.89 -2.79 10.16
C THR A 403 12.52 -3.46 10.17
N SER A 404 12.50 -4.75 10.53
CA SER A 404 11.24 -5.47 10.70
C SER A 404 10.53 -5.01 11.96
N HIS A 405 9.29 -4.54 11.80
CA HIS A 405 8.43 -4.09 12.90
C HIS A 405 7.13 -4.89 12.92
N PRO A 406 6.58 -5.16 14.12
CA PRO A 406 5.29 -5.82 14.28
C PRO A 406 4.18 -5.19 13.42
N THR A 407 3.30 -6.03 12.90
CA THR A 407 2.14 -5.60 12.11
C THR A 407 0.86 -6.00 12.83
N LEU A 408 -0.08 -5.06 12.95
CA LEU A 408 -1.40 -5.32 13.52
C LEU A 408 -2.16 -6.34 12.64
N PRO A 409 -2.58 -7.48 13.18
CA PRO A 409 -3.32 -8.46 12.41
C PRO A 409 -4.61 -7.90 11.84
N PHE A 410 -4.90 -8.22 10.58
CA PHE A 410 -6.05 -7.65 9.87
C PHE A 410 -7.40 -8.01 10.50
N GLU A 411 -7.48 -9.11 11.26
CA GLU A 411 -8.70 -9.46 12.00
C GLU A 411 -9.16 -8.42 13.03
N PHE A 412 -8.25 -7.60 13.54
CA PHE A 412 -8.59 -6.54 14.49
C PHE A 412 -9.13 -5.29 13.81
N VAL A 413 -8.90 -5.17 12.49
CA VAL A 413 -9.31 -4.02 11.67
C VAL A 413 -10.69 -4.22 11.05
N GLN A 414 -11.10 -5.46 10.80
CA GLN A 414 -12.39 -5.76 10.17
C GLN A 414 -13.62 -5.44 11.04
N GLY A 415 -13.42 -5.13 12.33
CA GLY A 415 -14.48 -4.95 13.31
C GLY A 415 -15.36 -6.20 13.48
N LYS A 416 -16.16 -6.26 14.55
CA LYS A 416 -17.34 -7.14 14.52
C LYS A 416 -18.31 -6.48 13.55
N LYS A 417 -18.58 -7.09 12.40
CA LYS A 417 -19.76 -6.75 11.57
C LYS A 417 -21.02 -6.92 12.43
N LYS A 418 -21.34 -5.94 13.27
CA LYS A 418 -22.72 -5.72 13.67
C LYS A 418 -23.38 -5.27 12.39
N THR A 419 -24.17 -6.15 11.78
CA THR A 419 -25.14 -5.77 10.76
C THR A 419 -26.05 -4.71 11.37
N LEU A 420 -25.66 -3.44 11.24
CA LEU A 420 -26.48 -2.32 11.65
C LEU A 420 -27.55 -2.09 10.58
N PRO A 421 -28.78 -1.74 10.98
CA PRO A 421 -29.87 -1.51 10.03
C PRO A 421 -29.52 -0.34 9.12
N ALA A 422 -29.86 -0.48 7.84
CA ALA A 422 -29.73 0.57 6.85
C ALA A 422 -30.52 1.81 7.30
N LYS A 423 -29.82 2.80 7.86
CA LYS A 423 -30.13 4.24 7.84
C LYS A 423 -29.22 4.98 8.82
N ARG A 424 -28.17 5.59 8.27
CA ARG A 424 -27.73 6.98 8.53
C ARG A 424 -26.52 7.21 7.62
N LYS A 425 -26.72 8.05 6.60
CA LYS A 425 -25.65 8.55 5.73
C LYS A 425 -24.84 9.59 6.54
N PRO A 426 -23.52 9.42 6.70
CA PRO A 426 -22.59 10.54 6.86
C PRO A 426 -22.21 11.08 5.46
N SER A 427 -21.83 12.34 5.39
CA SER A 427 -21.60 13.10 4.16
C SER A 427 -20.16 12.95 3.64
N LEU A 428 -20.02 12.51 2.38
CA LEU A 428 -18.80 12.51 1.54
C LEU A 428 -18.36 13.93 1.14
N SER A 429 -18.11 14.80 2.12
CA SER A 429 -17.46 16.11 1.90
C SER A 429 -16.06 16.21 2.52
N SER A 430 -15.53 15.15 3.13
CA SER A 430 -14.26 15.22 3.88
C SER A 430 -13.12 14.36 3.32
N ILE A 431 -13.31 13.52 2.30
CA ILE A 431 -12.21 12.76 1.65
C ILE A 431 -12.20 12.88 0.11
N SER A 432 -13.33 13.22 -0.51
CA SER A 432 -13.42 13.55 -1.94
C SER A 432 -13.98 14.97 -2.13
N GLY A 433 -13.14 15.91 -2.55
CA GLY A 433 -13.60 17.19 -3.10
C GLY A 433 -12.85 18.44 -2.61
N ARG A 434 -11.71 18.72 -3.23
CA ARG A 434 -11.60 19.77 -4.27
C ARG A 434 -10.39 19.52 -5.14
#